data_AF-A0A9W6LUU9-F1
#
_entry.id   AF-A0A9W6LUU9-F1
#
_cell.length_a   1.000
_cell.length_b   1.000
_cell.length_c   1.000
_cell.angle_alpha   90.00
_cell.angle_beta   90.00
_cell.angle_gamma   90.00
#
_symmetry.space_group_name_H-M   'P 1'
#
loop_
_entity.id
_entity.type
_entity.pdbx_description
1 polymer ?
#
loop_
_entity_poly.entity_id
_entity_poly.type
_entity_poly.pdbx_seq_one_letter_code
_entity_poly.pdbx_strand_id
1 'polypeptide(L)'
;MLSRDDDALRWEGDDDPTLDARSETAAEPGEPSEAPVLPEGWRAVGAGSETVPEDDAVEPAPAQGLGNVALVSLGLLGGVYLFWTIGWVLGTTRLAAWVQSGTDAVADVMFQASMWLAIATPVAWFAAVLILTRRAATWKRIVLLLAGAVVLVPWPFLMSGSFIVVGG
;
A
#
# COMPACT_ATOMS: atom_id res chain seq x y z
N MET A 1 -18.32 9.71 -48.22
CA MET A 1 -17.26 10.69 -47.88
C MET A 1 -17.27 10.79 -46.37
N LEU A 2 -16.46 9.97 -45.71
CA LEU A 2 -16.30 9.98 -44.25
C LEU A 2 -15.29 11.08 -43.88
N SER A 3 -15.47 11.69 -42.71
CA SER A 3 -14.75 12.88 -42.27
C SER A 3 -13.26 12.59 -42.09
N ARG A 4 -12.38 13.57 -42.30
CA ARG A 4 -10.92 13.48 -41.99
C ARG A 4 -10.64 13.06 -40.54
N ASP A 5 -11.60 13.23 -39.64
CA ASP A 5 -11.47 12.85 -38.24
C ASP A 5 -11.51 11.32 -38.01
N ASP A 6 -12.09 10.55 -38.94
CA ASP A 6 -12.16 9.08 -38.86
C ASP A 6 -10.81 8.42 -39.20
N ASP A 7 -9.90 9.13 -39.88
CA ASP A 7 -8.54 8.65 -40.18
C ASP A 7 -7.61 8.74 -38.96
N ALA A 8 -7.91 9.62 -37.98
CA ALA A 8 -7.07 9.81 -36.80
C ALA A 8 -7.17 8.68 -35.76
N LEU A 9 -8.14 7.77 -35.89
CA LEU A 9 -8.35 6.63 -34.98
C LEU A 9 -8.10 5.27 -35.63
N ARG A 10 -7.68 5.24 -36.91
CA ARG A 10 -7.27 4.01 -37.60
C ARG A 10 -5.77 3.83 -37.46
N TRP A 11 -5.40 2.85 -36.63
CA TRP A 11 -4.02 2.39 -36.44
C TRP A 11 -3.50 1.52 -37.61
N GLU A 12 -4.26 1.42 -38.70
CA GLU A 12 -4.01 0.54 -39.86
C GLU A 12 -3.25 1.21 -41.00
N GLY A 13 -2.68 2.40 -40.77
CA GLY A 13 -2.03 3.20 -41.82
C GLY A 13 -0.52 3.38 -41.67
N ASP A 14 0.13 2.74 -40.70
CA ASP A 14 1.60 2.78 -40.56
C ASP A 14 2.24 1.60 -41.31
N ASP A 15 1.92 1.49 -42.60
CA ASP A 15 2.67 0.65 -43.54
C ASP A 15 3.97 1.39 -43.90
N ASP A 16 4.88 1.51 -42.92
CA ASP A 16 6.22 2.03 -43.13
C ASP A 16 7.03 0.96 -43.90
N PRO A 17 7.45 1.22 -45.15
CA PRO A 17 8.21 0.27 -45.97
C PRO A 17 9.61 -0.01 -45.42
N THR A 18 10.04 0.63 -44.32
CA THR A 18 11.24 0.26 -43.57
C THR A 18 11.02 -0.90 -42.60
N LEU A 19 9.76 -1.25 -42.28
CA LEU A 19 9.39 -2.46 -41.54
C LEU A 19 9.33 -3.71 -42.43
N ASP A 20 9.26 -3.53 -43.76
CA ASP A 20 9.35 -4.60 -44.76
C ASP A 20 10.80 -5.07 -44.99
N ALA A 21 11.56 -5.20 -43.90
CA ALA A 21 12.79 -5.99 -43.89
C ALA A 21 12.43 -7.49 -43.86
N ARG A 22 12.00 -8.00 -45.02
CA ARG A 22 12.22 -9.37 -45.52
C ARG A 22 11.62 -10.51 -44.67
N SER A 23 10.37 -10.86 -44.95
CA SER A 23 9.90 -12.26 -44.93
C SER A 23 9.78 -12.82 -46.36
N GLU A 24 10.82 -12.61 -47.16
CA GLU A 24 11.04 -13.35 -48.41
C GLU A 24 12.52 -13.76 -48.48
N THR A 25 12.86 -14.75 -47.69
CA THR A 25 13.79 -15.80 -48.12
C THR A 25 13.21 -17.07 -47.53
N ALA A 26 12.67 -17.91 -48.40
CA ALA A 26 12.51 -19.31 -48.13
C ALA A 26 13.88 -19.86 -47.72
N ALA A 27 14.13 -19.93 -46.41
CA ALA A 27 15.22 -20.69 -45.85
C ALA A 27 14.69 -22.11 -45.61
N GLU A 28 15.36 -23.05 -46.26
CA GLU A 28 15.21 -24.48 -46.12
C GLU A 28 15.21 -24.93 -44.65
N PRO A 29 14.64 -26.10 -44.32
CA PRO A 29 14.68 -26.62 -42.96
C PRO A 29 16.12 -26.94 -42.55
N GLY A 30 16.78 -26.01 -41.85
CA GLY A 30 18.00 -26.29 -41.11
C GLY A 30 19.05 -25.18 -41.00
N GLU A 31 18.76 -24.01 -40.40
CA GLU A 31 19.81 -23.15 -39.81
C GLU A 31 19.36 -22.54 -38.46
N PRO A 32 20.22 -22.50 -37.42
CA PRO A 32 19.87 -21.94 -36.12
C PRO A 32 19.89 -20.40 -36.17
N SER A 33 18.74 -19.77 -35.95
CA SER A 33 18.63 -18.33 -35.77
C SER A 33 19.27 -17.92 -34.44
N GLU A 34 20.36 -17.14 -34.51
CA GLU A 34 21.08 -16.63 -33.35
C GLU A 34 20.21 -15.56 -32.65
N ALA A 35 19.83 -15.84 -31.40
CA ALA A 35 18.95 -14.97 -30.63
C ALA A 35 19.61 -13.60 -30.34
N PRO A 36 18.87 -12.49 -30.38
CA PRO A 36 19.42 -11.16 -30.11
C PRO A 36 19.95 -11.09 -28.67
N VAL A 37 21.26 -10.84 -28.53
CA VAL A 37 21.92 -10.71 -27.23
C VAL A 37 21.74 -9.28 -26.72
N LEU A 38 21.20 -9.14 -25.51
CA LEU A 38 21.02 -7.84 -24.85
C LEU A 38 22.35 -7.33 -24.25
N PRO A 39 22.55 -6.01 -24.16
CA PRO A 39 23.68 -5.44 -23.44
C PRO A 39 23.65 -5.79 -21.94
N GLU A 40 24.81 -5.85 -21.29
CA GLU A 40 24.91 -6.10 -19.85
C GLU A 40 24.01 -5.14 -19.04
N GLY A 41 23.17 -5.71 -18.18
CA GLY A 41 22.22 -4.98 -17.32
C GLY A 41 20.87 -4.66 -17.96
N TRP A 42 20.58 -5.11 -19.18
CA TRP A 42 19.29 -4.93 -19.85
C TRP A 42 18.44 -6.20 -19.76
N ARG A 43 17.15 -6.04 -19.43
CA ARG A 43 16.18 -7.14 -19.33
C ARG A 43 15.06 -6.98 -20.35
N ALA A 44 14.75 -8.05 -21.08
CA ALA A 44 13.59 -8.08 -21.96
C ALA A 44 12.30 -8.03 -21.13
N VAL A 45 11.37 -7.13 -21.49
CA VAL A 45 10.03 -7.07 -20.93
C VAL A 45 9.00 -7.02 -22.05
N GLY A 46 7.87 -7.72 -21.89
CA GLY A 46 6.81 -7.80 -22.89
C GLY A 46 6.63 -9.19 -23.50
N ALA A 47 5.69 -9.31 -24.44
CA ALA A 47 5.37 -10.57 -25.10
C ALA A 47 6.56 -11.02 -25.98
N GLY A 48 6.99 -12.28 -25.83
CA GLY A 48 8.17 -12.81 -26.53
C GLY A 48 9.51 -12.62 -25.80
N SER A 49 9.50 -12.12 -24.56
CA SER A 49 10.72 -12.04 -23.72
C SER A 49 11.28 -13.40 -23.29
N GLU A 50 10.49 -14.47 -23.42
CA GLU A 50 10.83 -15.84 -23.02
C GLU A 50 11.93 -16.49 -23.88
N THR A 51 12.20 -15.95 -25.07
CA THR A 51 13.18 -16.49 -26.02
C THR A 51 14.56 -15.84 -25.90
N VAL A 52 14.71 -14.84 -25.02
CA VAL A 52 15.98 -14.14 -24.80
C VAL A 52 16.70 -14.79 -23.62
N PRO A 53 17.93 -15.33 -23.80
CA PRO A 53 18.70 -15.89 -22.70
C PRO A 53 19.00 -14.80 -21.66
N GLU A 54 18.53 -14.98 -20.43
CA GLU A 54 18.97 -14.17 -19.30
C GLU A 54 20.41 -14.61 -18.95
N ASP A 55 21.37 -13.70 -19.06
CA ASP A 55 22.73 -13.95 -18.58
C ASP A 55 22.67 -13.97 -17.05
N ASP A 56 22.74 -15.17 -16.47
CA ASP A 56 22.75 -15.45 -15.04
C ASP A 56 24.09 -15.00 -14.41
N ALA A 57 24.44 -13.72 -14.58
CA ALA A 57 25.32 -13.06 -13.65
C ALA A 57 24.60 -13.07 -12.29
N VAL A 58 25.18 -13.78 -11.31
CA VAL A 58 24.66 -13.89 -9.95
C VAL A 58 24.63 -12.49 -9.31
N GLU A 59 23.57 -11.75 -9.59
CA GLU A 59 23.21 -10.53 -8.89
C GLU A 59 22.86 -10.91 -7.45
N PRO A 60 23.31 -10.14 -6.44
CA PRO A 60 22.80 -10.32 -5.09
C PRO A 60 21.28 -10.16 -5.16
N ALA A 61 20.55 -11.24 -4.83
CA ALA A 61 19.10 -11.30 -4.94
C ALA A 61 18.49 -9.99 -4.42
N PRO A 62 17.70 -9.27 -5.25
CA PRO A 62 17.13 -8.00 -4.83
C PRO A 62 16.36 -8.26 -3.54
N ALA A 63 16.62 -7.42 -2.52
CA ALA A 63 15.91 -7.51 -1.26
C ALA A 63 14.41 -7.58 -1.58
N GLN A 64 13.79 -8.75 -1.34
CA GLN A 64 12.42 -9.02 -1.75
C GLN A 64 11.53 -7.90 -1.21
N GLY A 65 11.12 -7.01 -2.11
CA GLY A 65 10.29 -5.87 -1.77
C GLY A 65 9.02 -6.33 -1.07
N LEU A 66 8.41 -5.45 -0.29
CA LEU A 66 7.16 -5.77 0.38
C LEU A 66 6.11 -6.12 -0.69
N GLY A 67 5.69 -7.38 -0.76
CA GLY A 67 4.74 -7.82 -1.79
C GLY A 67 3.43 -7.02 -1.74
N ASN A 68 2.72 -6.92 -2.87
CA ASN A 68 1.49 -6.12 -3.01
C ASN A 68 0.48 -6.36 -1.87
N VAL A 69 0.26 -7.63 -1.49
CA VAL A 69 -0.66 -8.00 -0.40
C VAL A 69 -0.24 -7.37 0.93
N ALA A 70 1.06 -7.34 1.22
CA ALA A 70 1.58 -6.78 2.46
C ALA A 70 1.48 -5.24 2.47
N LEU A 71 1.65 -4.57 1.33
CA LEU A 71 1.41 -3.13 1.19
C LEU A 71 -0.07 -2.78 1.40
N VAL A 72 -0.97 -3.51 0.75
CA VAL A 72 -2.42 -3.32 0.91
C VAL A 72 -2.84 -3.59 2.36
N SER A 73 -2.35 -4.67 2.97
CA SER A 73 -2.63 -5.01 4.37
C SER A 73 -2.12 -3.91 5.31
N LEU A 74 -0.95 -3.34 5.04
CA LEU A 74 -0.41 -2.25 5.83
C LEU A 74 -1.22 -0.97 5.68
N GLY A 75 -1.66 -0.64 4.46
CA GLY A 75 -2.56 0.47 4.20
C GLY A 75 -3.89 0.32 4.93
N LEU A 76 -4.50 -0.87 4.85
CA LEU A 76 -5.75 -1.18 5.56
C LEU A 76 -5.56 -1.05 7.07
N LEU A 77 -4.57 -1.72 7.64
CA LEU A 77 -4.27 -1.65 9.08
C LEU A 77 -3.98 -0.21 9.52
N GLY A 78 -3.18 0.53 8.75
CA GLY A 78 -2.93 1.95 9.00
C GLY A 78 -4.22 2.77 9.02
N GLY A 79 -5.13 2.50 8.08
CA GLY A 79 -6.48 3.06 8.07
C GLY A 79 -7.28 2.74 9.33
N VAL A 80 -7.23 1.49 9.82
CA VAL A 80 -7.93 1.14 11.08
C VAL A 80 -7.32 1.86 12.28
N TYR A 81 -6.00 1.97 12.37
CA TYR A 81 -5.33 2.77 13.42
C TYR A 81 -5.68 4.26 13.34
N LEU A 82 -5.83 4.80 12.13
CA LEU A 82 -6.31 6.16 11.92
C LEU A 82 -7.76 6.31 12.41
N PHE A 83 -8.65 5.38 12.07
CA PHE A 83 -10.02 5.36 12.56
C PHE A 83 -10.09 5.26 14.09
N TRP A 84 -9.25 4.44 14.73
CA TRP A 84 -9.18 4.40 16.19
C TRP A 84 -8.70 5.71 16.77
N THR A 85 -7.70 6.34 16.18
CA THR A 85 -7.24 7.68 16.59
C THR A 85 -8.39 8.68 16.55
N ILE A 86 -9.20 8.68 15.49
CA ILE A 86 -10.42 9.51 15.39
C ILE A 86 -11.42 9.16 16.49
N GLY A 87 -11.66 7.87 16.75
CA GLY A 87 -12.53 7.42 17.84
C GLY A 87 -12.08 7.90 19.22
N TRP A 88 -10.77 7.91 19.49
CA TRP A 88 -10.18 8.47 20.71
C TRP A 88 -10.34 9.98 20.77
N VAL A 89 -10.14 10.72 19.68
CA VAL A 89 -10.37 12.17 19.63
C VAL A 89 -11.84 12.50 19.95
N LEU A 90 -12.78 11.86 19.26
CA LEU A 90 -14.21 12.11 19.44
C LEU A 90 -14.69 11.70 20.84
N GLY A 91 -14.24 10.55 21.34
CA GLY A 91 -14.64 10.06 22.67
C GLY A 91 -14.08 10.90 23.81
N THR A 92 -12.79 11.27 23.74
CA THR A 92 -12.15 12.05 24.80
C THR A 92 -12.62 13.50 24.84
N THR A 93 -12.86 14.15 23.69
CA THR A 93 -13.40 15.52 23.65
C THR A 93 -14.80 15.60 24.24
N ARG A 94 -15.64 14.60 23.98
CA ARG A 94 -16.96 14.47 24.61
C ARG A 94 -16.86 14.28 26.12
N LEU A 95 -15.91 13.47 26.58
CA LEU A 95 -15.65 13.26 28.01
C LEU A 95 -15.07 14.50 28.69
N ALA A 96 -14.17 15.23 28.01
CA ALA A 96 -13.54 16.44 28.50
C ALA A 96 -14.58 17.51 28.88
N ALA A 97 -15.57 17.71 28.01
CA ALA A 97 -16.66 18.67 28.25
C ALA A 97 -17.47 18.34 29.50
N TRP A 98 -17.64 17.05 29.83
CA TRP A 98 -18.32 16.63 31.05
C TRP A 98 -17.43 16.79 32.28
N VAL A 99 -16.18 16.34 32.21
CA VAL A 99 -15.23 16.39 33.35
C VAL A 99 -14.97 17.84 33.79
N GLN A 100 -14.62 18.74 32.84
CA GLN A 100 -14.29 20.15 33.14
C GLN A 100 -15.45 20.93 33.76
N SER A 101 -16.68 20.43 33.69
CA SER A 101 -17.83 21.08 34.34
C SER A 101 -17.92 20.83 35.85
N GLY A 102 -17.15 19.86 36.39
CA GLY A 102 -17.28 19.40 37.78
C GLY A 102 -15.97 19.11 38.51
N THR A 103 -14.81 19.45 37.94
CA THR A 103 -13.49 19.18 38.53
C THR A 103 -12.65 20.44 38.75
N ASP A 104 -11.66 20.34 39.64
CA ASP A 104 -10.69 21.40 39.92
C ASP A 104 -9.53 21.42 38.91
N ALA A 105 -8.80 22.54 38.84
CA ALA A 105 -7.74 22.78 37.85
C ALA A 105 -6.64 21.70 37.78
N VAL A 106 -6.29 21.06 38.90
CA VAL A 106 -5.27 19.98 38.90
C VAL A 106 -5.79 18.74 38.19
N ALA A 107 -7.06 18.37 38.44
CA ALA A 107 -7.69 17.23 37.79
C ALA A 107 -7.87 17.46 36.29
N ASP A 108 -8.17 18.70 35.88
CA ASP A 108 -8.27 19.07 34.47
C ASP A 108 -6.95 18.88 33.71
N VAL A 109 -5.84 19.32 34.31
CA VAL A 109 -4.50 19.17 33.72
C VAL A 109 -4.12 17.69 33.60
N MET A 110 -4.36 16.89 34.65
CA MET A 110 -4.11 15.45 34.65
C MET A 110 -4.92 14.76 33.54
N PHE A 111 -6.21 15.07 33.45
CA PHE A 111 -7.10 14.55 32.42
C PHE A 111 -6.62 14.94 31.01
N GLN A 112 -6.25 16.20 30.81
CA GLN A 112 -5.79 16.68 29.51
C GLN A 112 -4.50 15.99 29.08
N ALA A 113 -3.55 15.77 29.99
CA ALA A 113 -2.35 14.99 29.71
C ALA A 113 -2.69 13.55 29.30
N SER A 114 -3.55 12.86 30.07
CA SER A 114 -3.99 11.50 29.75
C SER A 114 -4.75 11.42 28.43
N MET A 115 -5.56 12.43 28.10
CA MET A 115 -6.28 12.53 26.83
C MET A 115 -5.31 12.56 25.66
N TRP A 116 -4.31 13.44 25.69
CA TRP A 116 -3.31 13.53 24.61
C TRP A 116 -2.53 12.24 24.45
N LEU A 117 -2.15 11.59 25.57
CA LEU A 117 -1.50 10.28 25.53
C LEU A 117 -2.42 9.24 24.89
N ALA A 118 -3.68 9.18 25.28
CA ALA A 118 -4.64 8.21 24.74
C ALA A 118 -4.84 8.38 23.23
N ILE A 119 -4.99 9.63 22.76
CA ILE A 119 -5.11 9.95 21.33
C ILE A 119 -3.83 9.58 20.56
N ALA A 120 -2.66 9.83 21.14
CA ALA A 120 -1.39 9.54 20.48
C ALA A 120 -1.05 8.03 20.49
N THR A 121 -1.63 7.25 21.40
CA THR A 121 -1.27 5.84 21.63
C THR A 121 -1.42 4.98 20.37
N PRO A 122 -2.53 5.02 19.60
CA PRO A 122 -2.65 4.24 18.36
C PRO A 122 -1.55 4.57 17.34
N VAL A 123 -1.28 5.86 17.13
CA VAL A 123 -0.24 6.32 16.20
C VAL A 123 1.15 5.86 16.68
N ALA A 124 1.43 6.03 17.97
CA ALA A 124 2.69 5.64 18.57
C ALA A 124 2.92 4.12 18.49
N TRP A 125 1.89 3.30 18.75
CA TRP A 125 1.98 1.85 18.62
C TRP A 125 2.27 1.42 17.18
N PHE A 126 1.51 1.95 16.21
CA PHE A 126 1.72 1.65 14.80
C PHE A 126 3.15 2.02 14.36
N ALA A 127 3.60 3.23 14.68
CA ALA A 127 4.95 3.69 14.39
C ALA A 127 6.03 2.83 15.08
N ALA A 128 5.83 2.49 16.35
CA ALA A 128 6.74 1.65 17.12
C ALA A 128 6.86 0.25 16.48
N VAL A 129 5.74 -0.38 16.11
CA VAL A 129 5.76 -1.67 15.42
C VAL A 129 6.49 -1.55 14.09
N LEU A 130 6.24 -0.51 13.30
CA LEU A 130 6.95 -0.30 12.03
C LEU A 130 8.45 -0.14 12.21
N ILE A 131 8.89 0.62 13.22
CA ILE A 131 10.31 0.86 13.52
C ILE A 131 10.99 -0.41 14.06
N LEU A 132 10.35 -1.08 15.03
CA LEU A 132 10.94 -2.21 15.73
C LEU A 132 11.00 -3.48 14.86
N THR A 133 10.10 -3.58 13.87
CA THR A 133 10.04 -4.73 12.95
C THR A 133 10.68 -4.46 11.58
N ARG A 134 11.49 -3.40 11.43
CA ARG A 134 12.15 -3.09 10.13
C ARG A 134 13.05 -4.21 9.62
N ARG A 135 13.71 -4.95 10.51
CA ARG A 135 14.61 -6.07 10.19
C ARG A 135 14.00 -7.45 10.51
N ALA A 136 12.74 -7.49 10.92
CA ALA A 136 12.05 -8.71 11.31
C ALA A 136 11.24 -9.27 10.14
N ALA A 137 10.88 -10.55 10.24
CA ALA A 137 9.96 -11.19 9.29
C ALA A 137 8.60 -10.46 9.28
N THR A 138 8.05 -10.26 8.07
CA THR A 138 6.81 -9.49 7.84
C THR A 138 5.63 -9.98 8.67
N TRP A 139 5.50 -11.28 8.91
CA TRP A 139 4.40 -11.84 9.70
C TRP A 139 4.37 -11.33 11.15
N LYS A 140 5.55 -11.11 11.77
CA LYS A 140 5.63 -10.59 13.15
C LYS A 140 5.05 -9.19 13.25
N ARG A 141 5.32 -8.36 12.23
CA ARG A 141 4.73 -7.02 12.09
C ARG A 141 3.22 -7.10 12.03
N ILE A 142 2.67 -7.95 11.15
CA ILE A 142 1.23 -8.09 10.98
C ILE A 142 0.56 -8.58 12.28
N VAL A 143 1.13 -9.58 12.96
CA VAL A 143 0.59 -10.08 14.23
C VAL A 143 0.60 -9.00 15.32
N LEU A 144 1.70 -8.24 15.45
CA LEU A 144 1.77 -7.13 16.41
C LEU A 144 0.77 -6.01 16.11
N LEU A 145 0.56 -5.71 14.83
CA LEU A 145 -0.42 -4.71 14.41
C LEU A 145 -1.85 -5.20 14.68
N LEU A 146 -2.17 -6.47 14.43
CA LEU A 146 -3.47 -7.07 14.75
C LEU A 146 -3.72 -7.12 16.26
N ALA A 147 -2.70 -7.46 17.05
CA ALA A 147 -2.80 -7.44 18.51
C ALA A 147 -3.07 -6.03 19.03
N GLY A 148 -2.29 -5.05 18.58
CA GLY A 148 -2.53 -3.65 18.94
C GLY A 148 -3.89 -3.14 18.46
N ALA A 149 -4.35 -3.60 17.30
CA ALA A 149 -5.65 -3.26 16.75
C ALA A 149 -6.79 -3.64 17.71
N VAL A 150 -6.76 -4.86 18.25
CA VAL A 150 -7.75 -5.33 19.24
C VAL A 150 -7.62 -4.58 20.58
N VAL A 151 -6.39 -4.32 21.03
CA VAL A 151 -6.14 -3.66 22.32
C VAL A 151 -6.54 -2.19 22.30
N LEU A 152 -6.30 -1.48 21.21
CA LEU A 152 -6.43 -0.02 21.09
C LEU A 152 -7.79 0.44 20.60
N VAL A 153 -8.73 -0.50 20.45
CA VAL A 153 -10.13 -0.18 20.26
C VAL A 153 -10.57 0.76 21.40
N PRO A 154 -11.32 1.83 21.10
CA PRO A 154 -11.86 2.78 22.09
C PRO A 154 -13.01 2.17 22.91
N TRP A 155 -12.74 1.05 23.57
CA TRP A 155 -13.65 0.33 24.48
C TRP A 155 -14.41 1.24 25.46
N PRO A 156 -13.78 2.18 26.19
CA PRO A 156 -14.51 3.03 27.15
C PRO A 156 -15.69 3.77 26.52
N PHE A 157 -15.55 4.19 25.27
CA PHE A 157 -16.61 4.93 24.57
C PHE A 157 -17.66 3.99 23.98
N LEU A 158 -17.26 2.81 23.49
CA LEU A 158 -18.18 1.77 23.02
C LEU A 158 -19.12 1.30 24.14
N MET A 159 -18.59 1.11 25.36
CA MET A 159 -19.35 0.66 26.52
C MET A 159 -20.33 1.74 27.04
N SER A 160 -20.02 3.03 26.82
CA SER A 160 -20.87 4.14 27.27
C SER A 160 -22.17 4.31 26.47
N GLY A 161 -22.38 3.54 25.39
CA GLY A 161 -23.68 3.35 24.74
C GLY A 161 -24.38 4.58 24.14
N SER A 162 -23.71 5.73 24.04
CA SER A 162 -24.36 6.96 23.60
C SER A 162 -24.31 7.14 22.08
N PHE A 163 -24.92 6.20 21.39
CA PHE A 163 -25.45 6.44 20.05
C PHE A 163 -26.89 6.91 20.26
N ILE A 164 -27.06 8.24 20.32
CA ILE A 164 -28.28 8.96 19.95
C ILE A 164 -29.59 8.19 20.22
N VAL A 165 -30.21 8.40 21.38
CA VAL A 165 -31.67 8.28 21.46
C VAL A 165 -32.23 9.54 20.81
N VAL A 166 -32.43 9.49 19.49
CA VAL A 166 -33.41 10.36 18.83
C VAL A 166 -34.75 9.64 19.00
N GLY A 167 -35.60 10.20 19.85
CA GLY A 167 -36.98 9.74 20.03
C GLY A 167 -37.34 9.50 21.49
N GLY A 168 -37.99 10.50 22.09
CA GLY A 168 -38.60 10.46 23.41
C GLY A 168 -39.17 11.83 23.76
#